data_AF-A0A6P2A287-F1
#
_entry.id   AF-A0A6P2A287-F1
#
_cell.length_a   1.000
_cell.length_b   1.000
_cell.length_c   1.000
_cell.angle_alpha   90.00
_cell.angle_beta   90.00
_cell.angle_gamma   90.00
#
_symmetry.space_group_name_H-M   'P 1'
#
loop_
_entity.id
_entity.type
_entity.pdbx_description
1 polymer ?
#
loop_
_entity_poly.entity_id
_entity_poly.type
_entity_poly.pdbx_seq_one_letter_code
_entity_poly.pdbx_strand_id
1 'polypeptide(L)' 'MFSIRMSINGYDPELWSAIESESRRQEEHIELIASENYASPRVLEAQGSVLTNKYAEGYPGKRYYGGCE' A
#
# COMPACT_ATOMS: atom_id res chain seq x y z
N MET A 1 -10.01 -12.49 -12.53
CA MET A 1 -9.90 -11.26 -11.72
C MET A 1 -9.74 -11.68 -10.27
N PHE A 2 -8.80 -11.09 -9.53
CA PHE A 2 -8.52 -11.48 -8.14
C PHE A 2 -9.63 -10.97 -7.20
N SER A 3 -9.93 -11.73 -6.14
CA SER A 3 -10.90 -11.29 -5.13
C SER A 3 -10.27 -10.23 -4.25
N ILE A 4 -11.00 -9.15 -3.93
CA ILE A 4 -10.55 -8.11 -2.98
C ILE A 4 -10.38 -8.63 -1.54
N ARG A 5 -10.83 -9.87 -1.28
CA ARG A 5 -10.65 -10.56 0.00
C ARG A 5 -9.39 -11.42 0.02
N MET A 6 -8.62 -11.48 -1.07
CA MET A 6 -7.33 -12.16 -1.08
C MET A 6 -6.39 -11.39 -0.15
N SER A 7 -5.73 -12.14 0.74
CA SER A 7 -4.78 -11.63 1.71
C SER A 7 -3.46 -12.36 1.55
N ILE A 8 -2.38 -11.72 2.00
CA ILE A 8 -1.10 -12.38 2.12
C ILE A 8 -1.12 -13.45 3.23
N ASN A 9 -1.98 -13.27 4.24
CA ASN A 9 -2.23 -14.26 5.28
C ASN A 9 -2.78 -15.56 4.67
N GLY A 10 -2.09 -16.67 4.91
CA GLY A 10 -2.41 -17.98 4.36
C GLY A 10 -1.92 -18.23 2.93
N TYR A 11 -1.37 -17.21 2.25
CA TYR A 11 -0.68 -17.37 0.96
C TYR A 11 0.84 -17.43 1.14
N ASP A 12 1.39 -16.45 1.88
CA ASP A 12 2.82 -16.39 2.22
C ASP A 12 2.98 -16.23 3.74
N PRO A 13 3.14 -17.35 4.47
CA PRO A 13 3.25 -17.33 5.93
C PRO A 13 4.50 -16.60 6.44
N GLU A 14 5.60 -16.63 5.68
CA GLU A 14 6.85 -15.98 6.08
C GLU A 14 6.70 -14.46 6.00
N LEU A 15 6.19 -13.96 4.87
CA LEU A 15 5.95 -12.53 4.70
C LEU A 15 4.87 -12.01 5.67
N TRP A 16 3.80 -12.76 5.89
CA TRP A 16 2.78 -12.38 6.88
C TRP A 16 3.37 -12.28 8.29
N SER A 17 4.20 -13.24 8.70
CA SER A 17 4.87 -13.22 10.00
C SER A 17 5.79 -12.00 10.16
N ALA A 18 6.49 -11.60 9.09
CA ALA A 18 7.33 -10.40 9.09
C ALA A 18 6.50 -9.12 9.26
N ILE A 19 5.36 -8.99 8.56
CA ILE A 19 4.46 -7.84 8.68
C ILE A 19 3.92 -7.70 10.10
N GLU A 20 3.40 -8.79 10.68
CA GLU A 20 2.85 -8.78 12.05
C GLU A 20 3.94 -8.45 13.09
N SER A 21 5.15 -8.98 12.90
CA SER A 21 6.28 -8.70 13.79
C SER A 21 6.70 -7.24 13.76
N GLU A 22 6.68 -6.61 12.58
CA GLU A 22 6.99 -5.18 12.43
C GLU A 22 5.86 -4.30 12.98
N SER A 23 4.59 -4.66 12.76
CA SER A 23 3.45 -3.95 13.36
C SER A 23 3.57 -3.91 14.88
N ARG A 24 3.86 -5.06 15.51
CA ARG A 24 4.07 -5.14 16.96
C ARG A 24 5.27 -4.29 17.39
N ARG A 25 6.39 -4.34 16.66
CA ARG A 25 7.59 -3.54 16.97
C ARG A 25 7.27 -2.05 17.00
N GLN A 26 6.49 -1.57 16.03
CA GLN A 26 6.09 -0.15 15.94
C GLN A 26 5.15 0.26 17.10
N GLU A 27 4.23 -0.62 17.51
CA GLU A 27 3.32 -0.33 18.63
C GLU A 27 4.02 -0.35 19.99
N GLU A 28 5.01 -1.24 20.17
CA GLU A 28 5.70 -1.44 21.44
C GLU A 28 6.88 -0.48 21.66
N HIS A 29 7.31 0.25 20.62
CA HIS A 29 8.48 1.14 20.69
C HIS A 29 8.10 2.62 20.54
N ILE A 30 8.76 3.47 21.32
CA ILE A 30 8.68 4.93 21.14
C ILE A 30 9.60 5.30 19.98
N GLU A 31 9.02 5.82 18.89
CA GLU A 31 9.78 6.32 17.75
C GLU A 31 10.19 7.78 17.96
N LEU A 32 11.49 8.06 17.86
CA LEU A 32 12.11 9.38 18.10
C LEU A 32 12.87 9.90 16.88
N ILE A 33 12.89 9.17 15.78
CA ILE A 33 13.46 9.62 14.52
C ILE A 33 12.55 10.69 13.92
N ALA A 34 13.05 11.93 13.86
CA ALA A 34 12.28 13.10 13.46
C ALA A 34 11.68 13.03 12.04
N SER A 35 12.21 12.16 11.17
CA SER A 35 11.75 11.97 9.80
C SER A 35 10.76 10.81 9.64
N GLU A 36 10.58 9.98 10.66
CA GLU A 36 9.63 8.86 10.62
C GLU A 36 8.24 9.28 11.11
N ASN A 37 7.22 8.62 10.58
CA ASN A 37 5.82 8.91 10.90
C ASN A 37 4.90 7.74 10.50
N TYR A 38 3.67 7.77 11.00
CA TYR A 38 2.64 6.78 10.70
C TYR A 38 1.63 7.34 9.71
N ALA A 39 1.47 6.66 8.58
CA ALA A 39 0.42 7.00 7.62
C ALA A 39 -0.96 6.63 8.18
N SER A 40 -1.97 7.46 7.92
CA SER A 40 -3.35 7.13 8.32
C SER A 40 -3.87 5.90 7.55
N PRO A 41 -4.81 5.13 8.10
CA PRO A 41 -5.42 3.99 7.41
C PRO A 41 -6.01 4.35 6.04
N ARG A 42 -6.51 5.58 5.87
CA ARG A 42 -7.06 6.07 4.59
C ARG A 42 -6.00 6.18 3.49
N VAL A 43 -4.77 6.55 3.85
CA VAL A 43 -3.66 6.64 2.89
C VAL A 43 -3.23 5.23 2.46
N LEU A 44 -3.12 4.31 3.42
CA LEU A 44 -2.77 2.91 3.16
C LEU A 44 -3.81 2.21 2.29
N GLU A 45 -5.10 2.48 2.51
CA GLU A 45 -6.20 1.99 1.67
C GLU A 45 -6.05 2.45 0.22
N ALA A 46 -5.79 3.75 -0.01
CA ALA A 46 -5.61 4.30 -1.35
C ALA A 46 -4.37 3.71 -2.06
N GLN A 47 -3.28 3.47 -1.33
CA GLN A 47 -2.05 2.91 -1.87
C GLN A 47 -2.23 1.48 -2.41
N GLY A 48 -3.10 0.68 -1.80
CA GLY A 48 -3.46 -0.66 -2.25
C GLY A 48 -4.58 -0.72 -3.31
N SER A 49 -5.02 0.42 -3.84
CA SER A 49 -6.18 0.50 -4.72
C SER A 49 -5.89 0.12 -6.18
N VAL A 50 -6.96 0.05 -6.98
CA VAL A 50 -6.90 -0.24 -8.42
C VAL A 50 -6.11 0.79 -9.23
N LEU A 51 -5.77 1.95 -8.66
CA LEU A 51 -4.96 2.98 -9.31
C LEU A 51 -3.57 2.45 -9.73
N THR A 52 -3.01 1.48 -8.99
CA THR A 52 -1.73 0.85 -9.33
C THR A 52 -1.74 0.14 -10.69
N ASN A 53 -2.91 -0.28 -11.17
CA ASN A 53 -3.04 -0.99 -12.44
C ASN A 53 -2.95 -0.03 -13.65
N LYS A 54 -3.07 1.28 -13.44
CA LYS A 54 -3.21 2.24 -14.53
C LYS A 54 -1.86 2.77 -14.97
N TYR A 55 -1.55 2.55 -16.24
CA TYR A 55 -0.48 3.25 -16.93
C TYR A 55 -0.99 4.60 -17.45
N ALA A 56 -0.36 5.71 -17.02
CA ALA A 56 -0.86 7.07 -17.29
C ALA A 56 0.28 8.07 -17.58
N GLU A 57 1.19 7.75 -18.50
CA GLU A 57 2.28 8.65 -18.87
C GLU A 57 1.80 10.00 -19.44
N GLY A 58 2.56 11.06 -19.16
CA GLY A 58 2.24 12.44 -19.55
C GLY A 58 1.62 13.24 -18.41
N TYR A 59 0.89 14.30 -18.76
CA TYR A 59 0.19 15.16 -17.80
C TYR A 59 -1.33 15.02 -17.96
N PRO A 60 -2.15 15.45 -16.96
CA PRO A 60 -3.59 15.56 -17.15
C PRO A 60 -3.95 16.34 -18.43
N GLY A 61 -4.87 15.81 -19.24
CA GLY A 61 -5.23 16.37 -20.55
C GLY A 61 -4.16 16.24 -21.66
N LYS A 62 -2.99 15.67 -21.35
CA LYS A 62 -1.87 15.44 -22.28
C LYS A 62 -1.23 14.08 -22.03
N ARG A 63 -2.06 13.03 -22.03
CA ARG A 63 -1.61 11.65 -21.83
C ARG A 63 -1.19 11.02 -23.16
N TYR A 64 -0.22 10.12 -23.12
CA TYR A 64 0.14 9.30 -24.29
C TYR A 64 -0.86 8.16 -24.53
N TYR A 65 -1.61 7.76 -23.50
CA TYR A 65 -2.57 6.66 -23.52
C TYR A 65 -3.96 7.10 -23.04
N GLY A 66 -5.02 6.49 -23.60
CA GLY A 66 -6.42 6.78 -23.25
C GLY A 66 -6.92 6.13 -21.96
N GLY A 67 -8.19 6.39 -21.60
CA GLY A 67 -8.85 5.82 -20.41
C GLY A 67 -8.33 6.41 -19.09
N CYS A 68 -7.99 7.70 -19.11
CA CYS A 68 -7.56 8.50 -17.95
C CYS A 68 -8.51 9.69 -17.74
N GLU A 69 -9.80 9.51 -18.07
CA GLU A 69 -10.86 10.52 -17.95
C GLU A 69 -11.04 11.00 -16.50
#